data_AF-A0A9R0Z6Y8-F1
#
_entry.id   AF-A0A9R0Z6Y8-F1
#
_cell.length_a   1.000
_cell.length_b   1.000
_cell.length_c   1.000
_cell.angle_alpha   90.00
_cell.angle_beta   90.00
_cell.angle_gamma   90.00
#
_symmetry.space_group_name_H-M   'P 1'
#
loop_
_entity.id
_entity.type
_entity.pdbx_description
1 polymer ?
#
loop_
_entity_poly.entity_id
_entity_poly.type
_entity_poly.pdbx_seq_one_letter_code
_entity_poly.pdbx_strand_id
1 'polypeptide(L)'
;MALRSPSSTSPQDLGPRYSPPADSLPPTSQGGSSNGAKADVARKEFDHLLAKLKKEGVQIDGKIASIIDDEIARIKAEAKRENIINWLKRNGRLLRVVFGEEE
;
A
#
# COMPACT_ATOMS: atom_id res chain seq x y z
N MET A 1 -30.16 64.67 -13.08
CA MET A 1 -31.55 64.21 -12.82
C MET A 1 -32.16 63.69 -14.12
N ALA A 2 -33.11 62.74 -14.01
CA ALA A 2 -33.82 61.92 -15.03
C ALA A 2 -33.03 60.68 -15.52
N LEU A 3 -33.26 59.43 -15.10
CA LEU A 3 -34.45 58.54 -14.98
C LEU A 3 -34.99 57.99 -16.31
N ARG A 4 -34.73 56.69 -16.58
CA ARG A 4 -35.73 55.65 -16.97
C ARG A 4 -35.08 54.26 -17.20
N SER A 5 -35.50 53.28 -16.40
CA SER A 5 -35.30 51.81 -16.51
C SER A 5 -36.34 51.19 -17.49
N PRO A 6 -36.59 49.86 -17.54
CA PRO A 6 -35.75 48.67 -17.82
C PRO A 6 -36.34 47.73 -18.93
N SER A 7 -35.64 46.62 -19.20
CA SER A 7 -36.15 45.25 -19.56
C SER A 7 -36.88 44.97 -20.90
N SER A 8 -36.34 44.03 -21.70
CA SER A 8 -37.07 42.83 -22.19
C SER A 8 -36.15 41.81 -22.91
N THR A 9 -35.86 40.70 -22.23
CA THR A 9 -35.90 39.26 -22.63
C THR A 9 -35.61 38.76 -24.08
N SER A 10 -34.49 38.01 -24.20
CA SER A 10 -34.15 36.71 -24.88
C SER A 10 -34.61 36.36 -26.31
N PRO A 11 -33.78 35.67 -27.14
CA PRO A 11 -33.71 34.18 -27.06
C PRO A 11 -32.33 33.51 -27.28
N GLN A 12 -32.10 32.49 -26.44
CA GLN A 12 -31.57 31.13 -26.72
C GLN A 12 -30.37 30.95 -27.68
N ASP A 13 -29.27 30.36 -27.18
CA ASP A 13 -28.89 28.99 -27.58
C ASP A 13 -27.78 28.43 -26.68
N LEU A 14 -28.04 27.30 -26.03
CA LEU A 14 -27.09 26.60 -25.15
C LEU A 14 -26.23 25.67 -26.01
N GLY A 15 -25.06 26.17 -26.41
CA GLY A 15 -24.03 25.36 -27.07
C GLY A 15 -23.53 24.20 -26.19
N PRO A 16 -23.05 23.08 -26.79
CA PRO A 16 -22.93 21.79 -26.12
C PRO A 16 -21.84 21.80 -25.05
N ARG A 17 -22.17 21.13 -23.94
CA ARG A 17 -21.33 20.86 -22.77
C ARG A 17 -19.91 20.44 -23.15
N TYR A 18 -18.98 21.10 -22.49
CA TYR A 18 -17.57 20.76 -22.29
C TYR A 18 -17.23 19.28 -22.55
N SER A 19 -16.22 19.10 -23.41
CA SER A 19 -15.54 17.86 -23.77
C SER A 19 -15.24 16.94 -22.57
N PRO A 20 -15.29 15.60 -22.73
CA PRO A 20 -14.85 14.68 -21.68
C PRO A 20 -13.34 14.85 -21.42
N PRO A 21 -12.88 14.73 -20.16
CA PRO A 21 -11.45 14.79 -19.86
C PRO A 21 -10.73 13.62 -20.52
N ALA A 22 -9.60 13.97 -21.16
CA ALA A 22 -8.67 13.06 -21.80
C ALA A 22 -8.31 11.87 -20.90
N ASP A 23 -8.42 10.67 -21.45
CA ASP A 23 -7.57 9.51 -21.20
C ASP A 23 -6.98 9.40 -19.79
N SER A 24 -7.82 9.08 -18.81
CA SER A 24 -7.35 8.42 -17.59
C SER A 24 -7.25 6.91 -17.89
N LEU A 25 -6.19 6.51 -18.60
CA LEU A 25 -5.82 5.10 -18.64
C LEU A 25 -5.63 4.61 -17.19
N PRO A 26 -6.30 3.53 -16.75
CA PRO A 26 -6.02 2.96 -15.45
C PRO A 26 -4.54 2.54 -15.43
N PRO A 27 -3.80 2.71 -14.32
CA PRO A 27 -2.43 2.21 -14.26
C PRO A 27 -2.50 0.71 -14.53
N THR A 28 -1.91 0.30 -15.66
CA THR A 28 -1.69 -1.09 -15.97
C THR A 28 -0.81 -1.62 -14.84
N SER A 29 -1.43 -2.39 -13.94
CA SER A 29 -0.70 -3.20 -12.95
C SER A 29 0.04 -4.27 -13.73
N GLN A 30 1.16 -3.89 -14.31
CA GLN A 30 2.07 -4.76 -15.04
C GLN A 30 2.64 -5.74 -14.02
N GLY A 31 2.08 -6.96 -14.07
CA GLY A 31 2.47 -8.08 -13.22
C GLY A 31 3.95 -8.40 -13.42
N GLY A 32 4.78 -7.92 -12.50
CA GLY A 32 6.19 -8.24 -12.41
C GLY A 32 6.56 -8.41 -10.95
N SER A 33 6.84 -9.66 -10.55
CA SER A 33 7.45 -10.09 -9.26
C SER A 33 7.15 -9.16 -8.07
N SER A 34 5.93 -9.22 -7.56
CA SER A 34 5.38 -8.26 -6.58
C SER A 34 5.90 -8.41 -5.15
N ASN A 35 6.78 -9.37 -4.87
CA ASN A 35 7.20 -9.63 -3.48
C ASN A 35 8.06 -8.49 -2.90
N GLY A 36 8.89 -7.83 -3.72
CA GLY A 36 9.66 -6.65 -3.30
C GLY A 36 8.79 -5.41 -3.15
N ALA A 37 7.91 -5.16 -4.12
CA ALA A 37 7.00 -4.01 -4.11
C ALA A 37 6.05 -4.03 -2.89
N LYS A 38 5.54 -5.21 -2.51
CA LYS A 38 4.67 -5.37 -1.33
C LYS A 38 5.43 -5.08 -0.03
N ALA A 39 6.67 -5.52 0.09
CA ALA A 39 7.50 -5.26 1.28
C ALA A 39 7.84 -3.77 1.42
N ASP A 40 8.15 -3.09 0.32
CA ASP A 40 8.47 -1.65 0.34
C ASP A 40 7.23 -0.78 0.60
N VAL A 41 6.05 -1.23 0.18
CA VAL A 41 4.77 -0.60 0.57
C VAL A 41 4.54 -0.76 2.08
N ALA A 42 4.71 -1.96 2.63
CA ALA A 42 4.53 -2.20 4.06
C ALA A 42 5.48 -1.37 4.95
N ARG A 43 6.75 -1.18 4.53
CA ARG A 43 7.70 -0.30 5.23
C ARG A 43 7.21 1.15 5.25
N LYS A 44 6.74 1.67 4.10
CA LYS A 44 6.22 3.04 3.99
C LYS A 44 4.94 3.25 4.81
N GLU A 45 4.09 2.24 4.90
CA GLU A 45 2.85 2.29 5.69
C GLU A 45 3.14 2.37 7.20
N PHE A 46 4.13 1.62 7.69
CA PHE A 46 4.54 1.67 9.10
C PHE A 46 5.14 3.03 9.49
N ASP A 47 6.05 3.57 8.68
CA ASP A 47 6.65 4.89 8.93
C ASP A 47 5.59 6.01 8.94
N HIS A 48 4.61 5.92 8.03
CA HIS A 48 3.51 6.86 7.96
C HIS A 48 2.59 6.76 9.19
N LEU A 49 2.30 5.55 9.67
CA LEU A 49 1.52 5.34 10.88
C LEU A 49 2.25 5.88 12.12
N LEU A 50 3.55 5.61 12.25
CA LEU A 50 4.36 6.13 13.34
C LEU A 50 4.40 7.66 13.35
N ALA A 51 4.47 8.29 12.18
CA ALA A 51 4.41 9.74 12.05
C ALA A 51 3.04 10.31 12.48
N LYS A 52 1.93 9.64 12.15
CA LYS A 52 0.58 10.02 12.61
C LYS A 52 0.45 9.93 14.14
N LEU A 53 0.90 8.83 14.72
CA LEU A 53 0.86 8.63 16.17
C LEU A 53 1.67 9.72 16.91
N LYS A 54 2.86 10.07 16.40
CA LYS A 54 3.64 11.19 16.94
C LYS A 54 2.92 12.53 16.83
N LYS A 55 2.25 12.80 15.71
CA LYS A 55 1.47 14.03 15.50
C LYS A 55 0.26 14.11 16.44
N GLU A 56 -0.36 12.98 16.72
CA GLU A 56 -1.49 12.85 17.66
C GLU A 56 -1.03 12.88 19.14
N GLY A 57 0.27 13.03 19.39
CA GLY A 57 0.83 13.09 20.75
C GLY A 57 0.84 11.73 21.46
N VAL A 58 0.64 10.63 20.71
CA VAL A 58 0.70 9.27 21.25
C VAL A 58 2.15 8.95 21.60
N GLN A 59 2.41 8.77 22.89
CA GLN A 59 3.72 8.39 23.40
C GLN A 59 3.79 6.86 23.46
N ILE A 60 4.72 6.28 22.70
CA ILE A 60 5.00 4.85 22.78
C ILE A 60 5.90 4.64 24.00
N ASP A 61 5.36 3.99 25.03
CA ASP A 61 6.14 3.65 26.21
C ASP A 61 7.18 2.55 25.90
N GLY A 62 8.14 2.38 26.80
CA GLY A 62 9.20 1.38 26.62
C GLY A 62 8.71 -0.07 26.55
N LYS A 63 7.54 -0.39 27.14
CA LYS A 63 6.96 -1.74 27.07
C LYS A 63 6.35 -2.00 25.71
N ILE A 64 5.60 -1.03 25.17
CA ILE A 64 5.03 -1.09 23.83
C ILE A 64 6.14 -1.16 22.79
N ALA A 65 7.21 -0.37 22.95
CA ALA A 65 8.39 -0.45 22.08
C ALA A 65 9.00 -1.85 22.08
N SER A 66 9.22 -2.44 23.27
CA SER A 66 9.76 -3.80 23.40
C SER A 66 8.87 -4.86 22.73
N ILE A 67 7.54 -4.77 22.88
CA ILE A 67 6.60 -5.70 22.24
C ILE A 67 6.68 -5.60 20.71
N ILE A 68 6.81 -4.38 20.18
CA ILE A 68 6.95 -4.15 18.74
C ILE A 68 8.27 -4.75 18.22
N ASP A 69 9.37 -4.54 18.95
CA ASP A 69 10.68 -5.07 18.57
C ASP A 69 10.71 -6.61 18.58
N ASP A 70 10.12 -7.23 19.61
CA ASP A 70 9.99 -8.69 19.73
C ASP A 70 9.15 -9.27 18.58
N GLU A 71 8.05 -8.61 18.23
CA GLU A 71 7.18 -9.02 17.13
C GLU A 71 7.89 -8.92 15.78
N ILE A 72 8.62 -7.83 15.52
CA ILE A 72 9.43 -7.66 14.30
C ILE A 72 10.49 -8.78 14.21
N ALA A 73 11.15 -9.09 15.32
CA ALA A 73 12.13 -10.17 15.38
C ALA A 73 11.50 -11.53 15.04
N ARG A 74 10.31 -11.81 15.59
CA ARG A 74 9.55 -13.04 15.31
C ARG A 74 9.18 -13.16 13.83
N ILE A 75 8.60 -12.11 13.24
CA ILE A 75 8.22 -12.08 11.82
C ILE A 75 9.44 -12.33 10.93
N LYS A 76 10.59 -11.71 11.24
CA LYS A 76 11.83 -11.90 10.48
C LYS A 76 12.35 -13.34 10.55
N ALA A 77 12.27 -13.96 11.72
CA ALA A 77 12.67 -15.35 11.91
C ALA A 77 11.75 -16.30 11.12
N GLU A 78 10.44 -16.06 11.15
CA GLU A 78 9.46 -16.85 10.41
C GLU A 78 9.63 -16.71 8.90
N ALA A 79 9.79 -15.48 8.38
CA ALA A 79 10.06 -15.24 6.97
C ALA A 79 11.35 -15.96 6.49
N LYS A 80 12.40 -15.99 7.34
CA LYS A 80 13.62 -16.75 7.04
C LYS A 80 13.34 -18.26 6.98
N ARG A 81 12.58 -18.79 7.94
CA ARG A 81 12.16 -20.20 7.97
C ARG A 81 11.35 -20.57 6.73
N GLU A 82 10.36 -19.76 6.35
CA GLU A 82 9.56 -19.98 5.14
C GLU A 82 10.42 -19.95 3.87
N ASN A 83 11.38 -19.03 3.78
CA ASN A 83 12.29 -18.97 2.64
C ASN A 83 13.12 -20.26 2.51
N ILE A 84 13.64 -20.77 3.62
CA ILE A 84 14.37 -22.04 3.66
C ILE A 84 13.45 -23.20 3.23
N ILE A 85 12.24 -23.28 3.76
CA ILE A 85 11.26 -24.32 3.39
C ILE A 85 10.93 -24.25 1.90
N ASN A 86 10.71 -23.05 1.37
CA ASN A 86 10.42 -22.84 -0.04
C ASN A 86 11.61 -23.23 -0.93
N TRP A 87 12.84 -22.94 -0.49
CA TRP A 87 14.05 -23.40 -1.17
C TRP A 87 14.16 -24.93 -1.15
N LEU A 88 13.93 -25.58 -0.01
CA LEU A 88 13.96 -27.04 0.10
C LEU A 88 12.90 -27.71 -0.80
N LYS A 89 11.69 -27.15 -0.84
CA LYS A 89 10.61 -27.58 -1.74
C LYS A 89 11.02 -27.51 -3.21
N ARG A 90 11.57 -26.36 -3.64
CA ARG A 90 12.02 -26.15 -5.03
C ARG A 90 13.12 -27.11 -5.46
N ASN A 91 14.01 -27.48 -4.54
CA ASN A 91 15.13 -28.38 -4.82
C ASN A 91 14.81 -29.87 -4.60
N GLY A 92 13.56 -30.23 -4.30
CA GLY A 92 13.17 -31.62 -3.99
C GLY A 92 13.79 -32.18 -2.71
N ARG A 93 14.41 -31.34 -1.87
CA ARG A 93 15.15 -31.74 -0.66
C ARG A 93 14.30 -31.76 0.60
N LEU A 94 13.01 -31.41 0.50
CA LEU A 94 12.12 -31.38 1.67
C LEU A 94 11.95 -32.77 2.30
N LEU A 95 11.88 -33.84 1.47
CA LEU A 95 11.77 -35.22 1.95
C LEU A 95 13.04 -35.71 2.68
N ARG A 96 14.23 -35.32 2.21
CA ARG A 96 15.53 -35.73 2.80
C ARG A 96 15.79 -35.09 4.19
N VAL A 97 15.17 -33.96 4.51
CA VAL A 97 15.34 -33.29 5.82
C VAL A 97 14.29 -33.76 6.83
N VAL A 98 13.12 -34.22 6.37
CA VAL A 98 12.02 -34.69 7.24
C VAL A 98 12.11 -36.19 7.52
N PHE A 99 12.57 -36.97 6.54
CA PHE A 99 12.92 -38.38 6.69
C PHE A 99 14.43 -38.48 6.60
N GLY A 100 15.11 -38.47 7.76
CA GLY A 100 16.51 -38.86 7.81
C GLY A 100 16.60 -40.31 7.37
N GLU A 101 17.17 -40.56 6.19
CA GLU A 101 17.71 -41.88 5.89
C GLU A 101 19.00 -41.99 6.71
N GLU A 102 18.90 -42.70 7.83
CA GLU A 102 20.05 -43.30 8.49
C GLU A 102 20.63 -44.35 7.52
N GLU A 103 21.92 -44.22 7.21
CA GLU A 103 22.71 -45.26 6.51
C GLU A 103 22.89 -46.50 7.39
#